data_AF-A0A2E5JKF7-F1
#
_entry.id   AF-A0A2E5JKF7-F1
#
_cell.length_a   1.000
_cell.length_b   1.000
_cell.length_c   1.000
_cell.angle_alpha   90.00
_cell.angle_beta   90.00
_cell.angle_gamma   90.00
#
_symmetry.space_group_name_H-M   'P 1'
#
loop_
_entity.id
_entity.type
_entity.pdbx_description
1 polymer ?
#
loop_
_entity_poly.entity_id
_entity_poly.type
_entity_poly.pdbx_seq_one_letter_code
_entity_poly.pdbx_strand_id
1 'polypeptide(L)'
;KRKNGRVHSMTYLISDDACDLMFAHYQNFIRNGGPHNYGFPVDTLAGEGAGGSAFGVSFLQAAKIDDSKQLDAWSGSVWVPKQFIGPYSDRLYTQAGEEPYINEQGGDDVKLIPMVLKPKKTQWAKPNEPGAKYLKFFDPDTMHSWVETMDKDWNNQADYQKRTFGKSIDLVFDYRDR
;
A
#
# COMPACT_ATOMS: atom_id res chain seq x y z
N LYS A 1 15.77 -18.92 19.71
CA LYS A 1 16.40 -19.08 18.36
C LYS A 1 15.88 -17.96 17.47
N ARG A 2 16.71 -16.98 17.09
CA ARG A 2 16.33 -16.01 16.03
C ARG A 2 16.11 -16.82 14.75
N LYS A 3 14.90 -16.79 14.17
CA LYS A 3 14.66 -17.39 12.86
C LYS A 3 15.54 -16.62 11.87
N ASN A 4 16.30 -17.34 11.04
CA ASN A 4 17.08 -16.78 9.93
C ASN A 4 16.12 -16.26 8.84
N GLY A 5 15.40 -15.18 9.14
CA GLY A 5 14.59 -14.46 8.17
C GLY A 5 15.50 -13.66 7.25
N ARG A 6 15.20 -13.67 5.95
CA ARG A 6 15.74 -12.68 5.01
C ARG A 6 14.86 -11.45 5.16
N VAL A 7 15.49 -10.28 5.26
CA VAL A 7 14.80 -8.99 5.26
C VAL A 7 15.32 -8.24 4.07
N HIS A 8 14.52 -8.15 3.02
CA HIS A 8 14.80 -7.27 1.91
C HIS A 8 14.30 -5.86 2.22
N SER A 9 15.04 -4.85 1.79
CA SER A 9 14.71 -3.46 2.02
C SER A 9 14.88 -2.63 0.75
N MET A 10 14.27 -1.45 0.79
CA MET A 10 14.46 -0.41 -0.20
C MET A 10 14.78 0.88 0.54
N THR A 11 15.83 1.56 0.10
CA THR A 11 16.28 2.83 0.67
C THR A 11 16.11 3.90 -0.38
N TYR A 12 15.41 4.98 -0.03
CA TYR A 12 15.23 6.13 -0.92
C TYR A 12 16.05 7.30 -0.36
N LEU A 13 17.03 7.77 -1.14
CA LEU A 13 17.71 9.03 -0.85
C LEU A 13 16.87 10.14 -1.46
N ILE A 14 16.38 11.06 -0.64
CA ILE A 14 15.40 12.09 -1.05
C ILE A 14 15.93 13.49 -0.78
N SER A 15 15.38 14.48 -1.48
CA SER A 15 15.64 15.90 -1.24
C SER A 15 14.98 16.40 0.05
N ASP A 16 15.40 17.57 0.54
CA ASP A 16 14.77 18.23 1.69
C ASP A 16 13.29 18.55 1.42
N ASP A 17 12.96 19.01 0.21
CA ASP A 17 11.58 19.28 -0.22
C ASP A 17 10.70 18.03 -0.18
N ALA A 18 11.22 16.87 -0.63
CA ALA A 18 10.50 15.60 -0.55
C ALA A 18 10.30 15.16 0.91
N CYS A 19 11.27 15.43 1.78
CA CYS A 19 11.14 15.18 3.21
C CYS A 19 10.03 16.05 3.83
N ASP A 20 9.98 17.34 3.49
CA ASP A 20 8.94 18.26 3.95
C ASP A 20 7.54 17.81 3.50
N LEU A 21 7.40 17.33 2.27
CA LEU A 21 6.15 16.75 1.76
C LEU A 21 5.72 15.52 2.57
N MET A 22 6.64 14.61 2.87
CA MET A 22 6.37 13.45 3.71
C MET A 22 5.95 13.84 5.13
N PHE A 23 6.60 14.87 5.71
CA PHE A 23 6.23 15.37 7.03
C PHE A 23 4.84 16.00 7.03
N ALA A 24 4.51 16.83 6.03
CA ALA A 24 3.18 17.39 5.88
C ALA A 24 2.12 16.29 5.74
N HIS A 25 2.39 15.27 4.93
CA HIS A 25 1.53 14.09 4.79
C HIS A 25 1.34 13.36 6.12
N TYR A 26 2.41 13.12 6.89
CA TYR A 26 2.33 12.51 8.21
C TYR A 26 1.44 13.31 9.17
N GLN A 27 1.63 14.63 9.24
CA GLN A 27 0.83 15.50 10.11
C GLN A 27 -0.65 15.45 9.73
N ASN A 28 -0.96 15.50 8.44
CA ASN A 28 -2.32 15.34 7.94
C ASN A 28 -2.88 13.96 8.32
N PHE A 29 -2.14 12.89 8.07
CA PHE A 29 -2.54 11.52 8.41
C PHE A 29 -2.92 11.38 9.90
N ILE A 30 -2.11 11.92 10.82
CA ILE A 30 -2.41 11.89 12.25
C ILE A 30 -3.59 12.77 12.62
N ARG A 31 -3.60 14.04 12.16
CA ARG A 31 -4.68 15.01 12.43
C ARG A 31 -6.06 14.46 12.09
N ASN A 32 -6.10 13.67 11.02
CA ASN A 32 -7.33 13.19 10.41
C ASN A 32 -7.73 11.79 10.86
N GLY A 33 -7.05 11.23 11.88
CA GLY A 33 -7.36 9.90 12.39
C GLY A 33 -7.00 8.76 11.43
N GLY A 34 -6.11 9.00 10.46
CA GLY A 34 -5.62 8.00 9.51
C GLY A 34 -5.20 6.65 10.12
N PRO A 35 -4.59 6.58 11.33
CA PRO A 35 -4.29 5.30 11.98
C PRO A 35 -5.52 4.39 12.22
N HIS A 36 -6.72 4.97 12.27
CA HIS A 36 -7.98 4.24 12.46
C HIS A 36 -8.59 3.76 11.14
N ASN A 37 -8.11 4.26 10.00
CA ASN A 37 -8.61 3.94 8.67
C ASN A 37 -7.90 2.69 8.11
N TYR A 38 -8.08 1.56 8.79
CA TYR A 38 -7.54 0.28 8.34
C TYR A 38 -8.46 -0.35 7.29
N GLY A 39 -7.89 -0.76 6.15
CA GLY A 39 -8.69 -1.31 5.05
C GLY A 39 -7.86 -1.66 3.82
N PHE A 40 -8.55 -2.09 2.75
CA PHE A 40 -7.96 -2.26 1.43
C PHE A 40 -7.92 -0.87 0.76
N PRO A 41 -6.75 -0.23 0.60
CA PRO A 41 -6.66 1.15 0.14
C PRO A 41 -7.08 1.24 -1.33
N VAL A 42 -8.10 2.04 -1.62
CA VAL A 42 -8.32 2.51 -3.00
C VAL A 42 -7.38 3.68 -3.26
N ASP A 43 -7.11 4.48 -2.21
CA ASP A 43 -6.26 5.66 -2.28
C ASP A 43 -5.40 5.85 -1.03
N THR A 44 -4.10 5.62 -1.17
CA THR A 44 -3.14 5.74 -0.08
C THR A 44 -2.87 7.18 0.35
N LEU A 45 -3.08 8.19 -0.50
CA LEU A 45 -2.90 9.61 -0.13
C LEU A 45 -4.06 10.14 0.70
N ALA A 46 -5.23 9.53 0.58
CA ALA A 46 -6.44 9.83 1.35
C ALA A 46 -6.36 9.48 2.84
N GLY A 47 -5.27 8.84 3.27
CA GLY A 47 -5.18 8.20 4.57
C GLY A 47 -5.96 6.90 4.67
N GLU A 48 -6.33 6.27 3.54
CA GLU A 48 -6.86 4.92 3.52
C GLU A 48 -5.73 3.90 3.64
N GLY A 49 -5.94 2.86 4.45
CA GLY A 49 -4.99 1.76 4.58
C GLY A 49 -3.88 2.05 5.59
N ALA A 50 -4.24 2.12 6.87
CA ALA A 50 -3.27 2.08 7.99
C ALA A 50 -2.45 0.77 8.08
N GLY A 51 -2.57 -0.14 7.11
CA GLY A 51 -1.70 -1.31 6.96
C GLY A 51 -0.29 -0.90 6.52
N GLY A 52 0.74 -1.59 7.03
CA GLY A 52 2.15 -1.18 6.86
C GLY A 52 2.59 -0.93 5.42
N SER A 53 2.16 -1.75 4.45
CA SER A 53 2.51 -1.58 3.03
C SER A 53 1.83 -0.37 2.38
N ALA A 54 0.54 -0.16 2.67
CA ALA A 54 -0.23 0.96 2.15
C ALA A 54 0.26 2.29 2.74
N PHE A 55 0.54 2.31 4.03
CA PHE A 55 1.20 3.42 4.70
C PHE A 55 2.54 3.76 4.04
N GLY A 56 3.43 2.77 3.84
CA GLY A 56 4.71 2.98 3.16
C GLY A 56 4.56 3.56 1.75
N VAL A 57 3.62 3.05 0.96
CA VAL A 57 3.36 3.57 -0.40
C VAL A 57 2.83 5.00 -0.37
N SER A 58 1.96 5.36 0.58
CA SER A 58 1.45 6.73 0.69
C SER A 58 2.56 7.76 0.84
N PHE A 59 3.65 7.40 1.52
CA PHE A 59 4.81 8.26 1.71
C PHE A 59 5.60 8.42 0.40
N LEU A 60 5.79 7.35 -0.37
CA LEU A 60 6.45 7.43 -1.68
C LEU A 60 5.67 8.35 -2.63
N GLN A 61 4.35 8.21 -2.63
CA GLN A 61 3.46 9.07 -3.44
C GLN A 61 3.46 10.52 -2.96
N ALA A 62 3.44 10.75 -1.64
CA ALA A 62 3.50 12.10 -1.07
C ALA A 62 4.80 12.81 -1.45
N ALA A 63 5.93 12.08 -1.42
CA ALA A 63 7.23 12.55 -1.87
C ALA A 63 7.37 12.65 -3.40
N LYS A 64 6.38 12.18 -4.18
CA LYS A 64 6.41 12.14 -5.66
C LYS A 64 7.58 11.35 -6.24
N ILE A 65 8.01 10.31 -5.51
CA ILE A 65 9.09 9.41 -5.92
C ILE A 65 8.59 8.01 -6.27
N ASP A 66 7.27 7.82 -6.28
CA ASP A 66 6.65 6.58 -6.70
C ASP A 66 6.86 6.34 -8.21
N ASP A 67 7.20 5.11 -8.56
CA ASP A 67 7.26 4.66 -9.95
C ASP A 67 5.99 3.87 -10.26
N SER A 68 5.28 4.23 -11.33
CA SER A 68 3.99 3.60 -11.67
C SER A 68 4.12 2.11 -11.95
N LYS A 69 5.21 1.64 -12.56
CA LYS A 69 5.45 0.21 -12.79
C LYS A 69 5.71 -0.51 -11.48
N GLN A 70 6.43 0.12 -10.55
CA GLN A 70 6.66 -0.39 -9.21
C GLN A 70 5.33 -0.53 -8.46
N LEU A 71 4.50 0.52 -8.44
CA LEU A 71 3.19 0.49 -7.78
C LEU A 71 2.26 -0.56 -8.37
N ASP A 72 2.24 -0.72 -9.70
CA ASP A 72 1.44 -1.74 -10.36
C ASP A 72 1.88 -3.15 -9.95
N ALA A 73 3.19 -3.41 -9.92
CA ALA A 73 3.74 -4.71 -9.50
C ALA A 73 3.47 -5.04 -8.03
N TRP A 74 3.35 -4.02 -7.17
CA TRP A 74 3.05 -4.17 -5.75
C TRP A 74 1.56 -4.27 -5.44
N SER A 75 0.72 -3.96 -6.42
CA SER A 75 -0.71 -3.87 -6.20
C SER A 75 -1.44 -5.16 -6.58
N GLY A 76 -2.49 -5.45 -5.83
CA GLY A 76 -3.47 -6.48 -6.11
C GLY A 76 -4.88 -5.91 -6.13
N SER A 77 -5.84 -6.69 -6.60
CA SER A 77 -7.24 -6.31 -6.50
C SER A 77 -8.17 -7.49 -6.30
N VAL A 78 -9.30 -7.24 -5.65
CA VAL A 78 -10.30 -8.24 -5.31
C VAL A 78 -11.70 -7.63 -5.29
N TRP A 79 -12.68 -8.39 -5.76
CA TRP A 79 -14.09 -8.03 -5.61
C TRP A 79 -14.61 -8.62 -4.30
N VAL A 80 -15.16 -7.78 -3.42
CA VAL A 80 -15.67 -8.17 -2.10
C VAL A 80 -17.17 -7.80 -2.00
N PRO A 81 -18.03 -8.71 -1.52
CA PRO A 81 -19.43 -8.38 -1.22
C PRO A 81 -19.51 -7.27 -0.17
N LYS A 82 -20.35 -6.26 -0.38
CA LYS A 82 -20.55 -5.13 0.55
C LYS A 82 -20.81 -5.55 1.99
N GLN A 83 -21.46 -6.70 2.22
CA GLN A 83 -21.73 -7.23 3.57
C GLN A 83 -20.48 -7.67 4.36
N PHE A 84 -19.31 -7.79 3.69
CA PHE A 84 -18.03 -8.13 4.31
C PHE A 84 -17.07 -6.92 4.36
N ILE A 85 -17.55 -5.76 3.92
CA ILE A 85 -16.81 -4.50 3.97
C ILE A 85 -17.50 -3.71 5.07
N GLY A 86 -16.73 -3.32 6.09
CA GLY A 86 -17.21 -2.37 7.09
C GLY A 86 -17.50 -1.00 6.46
N PRO A 87 -17.64 0.04 7.28
CA PRO A 87 -17.71 1.42 6.78
C PRO A 87 -16.55 1.73 5.81
N TYR A 88 -16.86 2.35 4.67
CA TYR A 88 -15.88 2.71 3.64
C TYR A 88 -16.19 4.08 2.99
N SER A 89 -15.19 4.69 2.36
CA SER A 89 -15.29 5.93 1.54
C SER A 89 -15.26 5.60 0.05
N ASP A 90 -16.04 6.32 -0.77
CA ASP A 90 -16.03 6.23 -2.24
C ASP A 90 -15.32 7.42 -2.92
N ARG A 91 -14.81 8.38 -2.14
CA ARG A 91 -14.09 9.55 -2.64
C ARG A 91 -12.67 9.16 -3.07
N LEU A 92 -12.31 9.54 -4.29
CA LEU A 92 -10.94 9.50 -4.80
C LEU A 92 -10.24 10.82 -4.48
N TYR A 93 -9.04 10.76 -3.92
CA TYR A 93 -8.17 11.89 -3.65
C TYR A 93 -7.04 11.86 -4.69
N THR A 94 -6.57 13.04 -5.06
CA THR A 94 -5.60 13.19 -6.14
C THR A 94 -4.37 13.96 -5.70
N GLN A 95 -4.39 14.53 -4.49
CA GLN A 95 -3.34 15.38 -3.95
C GLN A 95 -3.19 15.18 -2.44
N ALA A 96 -1.96 15.26 -1.94
CA ALA A 96 -1.60 15.07 -0.52
C ALA A 96 -2.19 16.12 0.45
N GLY A 97 -2.77 17.21 -0.08
CA GLY A 97 -3.36 18.30 0.71
C GLY A 97 -4.89 18.30 0.76
N GLU A 98 -5.55 17.31 0.15
CA GLU A 98 -7.01 17.24 0.18
C GLU A 98 -7.54 16.93 1.59
N GLU A 99 -8.56 17.67 2.03
CA GLU A 99 -9.18 17.46 3.34
C GLU A 99 -9.92 16.10 3.39
N PRO A 100 -9.76 15.33 4.49
CA PRO A 100 -10.39 14.03 4.64
C PRO A 100 -11.90 14.12 4.63
N TYR A 101 -12.48 13.09 4.05
CA TYR A 101 -13.90 12.89 3.96
C TYR A 101 -14.37 12.06 5.15
N ILE A 102 -15.31 12.61 5.92
CA ILE A 102 -15.83 12.01 7.16
C ILE A 102 -17.16 11.26 6.90
N ASN A 103 -17.65 11.23 5.67
CA ASN A 103 -18.93 10.60 5.36
C ASN A 103 -18.74 9.13 4.94
N GLU A 104 -18.75 8.24 5.91
CA GLU A 104 -18.68 6.79 5.70
C GLU A 104 -20.00 6.27 5.11
N GLN A 105 -19.95 5.39 4.11
CA GLN A 105 -21.13 4.73 3.55
C GLN A 105 -21.07 3.21 3.77
N GLY A 106 -22.16 2.63 4.28
CA GLY A 106 -22.39 1.18 4.31
C GLY A 106 -21.70 0.39 5.44
N GLY A 107 -22.07 -0.90 5.57
CA GLY A 107 -21.50 -1.89 6.49
C GLY A 107 -22.33 -2.14 7.76
N ASP A 108 -22.86 -3.35 7.93
CA ASP A 108 -23.08 -3.91 9.28
C ASP A 108 -21.70 -4.35 9.82
N ASP A 109 -21.53 -4.49 11.14
CA ASP A 109 -20.34 -5.14 11.73
C ASP A 109 -19.98 -6.41 10.94
N VAL A 110 -18.70 -6.56 10.57
CA VAL A 110 -18.24 -7.72 9.81
C VAL A 110 -18.54 -8.98 10.61
N LYS A 111 -19.57 -9.73 10.19
CA LYS A 111 -19.92 -11.00 10.84
C LYS A 111 -18.87 -12.04 10.44
N LEU A 112 -17.91 -12.26 11.34
CA LEU A 112 -16.78 -13.18 11.15
C LEU A 112 -17.20 -14.64 10.97
N ILE A 113 -18.32 -15.04 11.59
CA ILE A 113 -18.82 -16.44 11.55
C ILE A 113 -19.08 -16.92 10.10
N PRO A 114 -19.80 -16.17 9.23
CA PRO A 114 -19.93 -16.48 7.81
C PRO A 114 -18.61 -16.68 7.05
N MET A 115 -17.55 -15.92 7.37
CA MET A 115 -16.24 -16.06 6.71
C MET A 115 -15.52 -17.35 7.11
N VAL A 116 -15.60 -17.72 8.39
CA VAL A 116 -14.97 -18.94 8.93
C VAL A 116 -15.67 -20.21 8.44
N LEU A 117 -16.99 -20.17 8.26
CA LEU A 117 -17.78 -21.34 7.87
C LEU A 117 -17.81 -21.61 6.35
N LYS A 118 -17.31 -20.69 5.51
CA LYS A 118 -17.24 -20.86 4.04
C LYS A 118 -15.84 -20.58 3.46
N PRO A 119 -14.79 -21.32 3.87
CA PRO A 119 -13.41 -21.07 3.44
C PRO A 119 -13.11 -21.44 1.97
N LYS A 120 -14.09 -21.97 1.22
CA LYS A 120 -13.91 -22.47 -0.15
C LYS A 120 -14.78 -21.74 -1.17
N LYS A 121 -14.50 -20.47 -1.40
CA LYS A 121 -14.67 -19.83 -2.72
C LYS A 121 -13.50 -18.89 -2.92
N THR A 122 -12.60 -19.24 -3.83
CA THR A 122 -11.47 -18.44 -4.33
C THR A 122 -11.88 -17.10 -4.95
N GLN A 123 -13.18 -16.82 -5.04
CA GLN A 123 -13.73 -15.51 -5.40
C GLN A 123 -14.65 -15.05 -4.29
N TRP A 124 -14.26 -13.94 -3.66
CA TRP A 124 -15.03 -13.28 -2.61
C TRP A 124 -16.35 -12.72 -3.18
N ALA A 125 -16.30 -12.13 -4.37
CA ALA A 125 -17.45 -11.79 -5.22
C ALA A 125 -17.06 -11.83 -6.71
N LYS A 126 -18.06 -11.72 -7.60
CA LYS A 126 -17.88 -11.43 -9.03
C LYS A 126 -18.12 -9.93 -9.32
N PRO A 127 -17.51 -9.37 -10.38
CA PRO A 127 -17.69 -7.95 -10.76
C PRO A 127 -19.15 -7.49 -10.89
N ASN A 128 -20.06 -8.40 -11.27
CA ASN A 128 -21.47 -8.10 -11.53
C ASN A 128 -22.41 -8.61 -10.43
N GLU A 129 -21.90 -9.04 -9.28
CA GLU A 129 -22.76 -9.42 -8.16
C GLU A 129 -23.35 -8.17 -7.48
N PRO A 130 -24.67 -8.14 -7.17
CA PRO A 130 -25.28 -7.00 -6.51
C PRO A 130 -24.58 -6.66 -5.20
N GLY A 131 -24.11 -5.40 -5.09
CA GLY A 131 -23.36 -4.95 -3.93
C GLY A 131 -21.90 -5.42 -3.86
N ALA A 132 -21.34 -6.04 -4.90
CA ALA A 132 -19.90 -6.25 -4.97
C ALA A 132 -19.16 -4.90 -5.06
N LYS A 133 -18.05 -4.80 -4.35
CA LYS A 133 -17.14 -3.65 -4.38
C LYS A 133 -15.76 -4.10 -4.80
N TYR A 134 -15.15 -3.31 -5.66
CA TYR A 134 -13.78 -3.51 -6.08
C TYR A 134 -12.85 -2.88 -5.06
N LEU A 135 -11.92 -3.66 -4.53
CA LEU A 135 -10.91 -3.21 -3.59
C LEU A 135 -9.53 -3.40 -4.23
N LYS A 136 -8.70 -2.35 -4.16
CA LYS A 136 -7.28 -2.41 -4.49
C LYS A 136 -6.48 -2.52 -3.19
N PHE A 137 -5.30 -3.12 -3.25
CA PHE A 137 -4.41 -3.17 -2.11
C PHE A 137 -2.95 -3.28 -2.52
N PHE A 138 -2.07 -2.98 -1.59
CA PHE A 138 -0.64 -3.21 -1.69
C PHE A 138 -0.26 -4.49 -0.94
N ASP A 139 0.40 -5.42 -1.62
CA ASP A 139 0.70 -6.75 -1.13
C ASP A 139 2.18 -6.85 -0.70
N PRO A 140 2.47 -7.06 0.60
CA PRO A 140 3.85 -7.24 1.08
C PRO A 140 4.60 -8.39 0.38
N ASP A 141 3.90 -9.46 -0.01
CA ASP A 141 4.54 -10.62 -0.63
C ASP A 141 4.97 -10.29 -2.07
N THR A 142 4.15 -9.56 -2.83
CA THR A 142 4.54 -9.09 -4.16
C THR A 142 5.65 -8.06 -4.10
N MET A 143 5.64 -7.16 -3.10
CA MET A 143 6.76 -6.24 -2.84
C MET A 143 8.07 -6.99 -2.58
N HIS A 144 8.05 -8.03 -1.74
CA HIS A 144 9.21 -8.86 -1.48
C HIS A 144 9.71 -9.57 -2.76
N SER A 145 8.81 -10.20 -3.51
CA SER A 145 9.15 -10.86 -4.78
C SER A 145 9.65 -9.89 -5.85
N TRP A 146 9.17 -8.64 -5.84
CA TRP A 146 9.64 -7.59 -6.73
C TRP A 146 11.12 -7.28 -6.46
N VAL A 147 11.53 -7.13 -5.19
CA VAL A 147 12.94 -6.91 -4.84
C VAL A 147 13.82 -8.09 -5.29
N GLU A 148 13.35 -9.34 -5.13
CA GLU A 148 14.09 -10.52 -5.61
C GLU A 148 14.21 -10.58 -7.15
N THR A 149 13.24 -10.04 -7.88
CA THR A 149 13.27 -9.96 -9.34
C THR A 149 14.27 -8.90 -9.79
N MET A 150 14.17 -7.70 -9.22
CA MET A 150 15.10 -6.61 -9.46
C MET A 150 16.55 -7.04 -9.18
N ASP A 151 16.78 -7.81 -8.11
CA ASP A 151 18.10 -8.36 -7.79
C ASP A 151 18.72 -9.22 -8.90
N LYS A 152 17.90 -10.03 -9.58
CA LYS A 152 18.33 -10.90 -10.67
C LYS A 152 18.63 -10.11 -11.94
N ASP A 153 17.86 -9.05 -12.17
CA ASP A 153 17.95 -8.21 -13.37
C ASP A 153 18.93 -7.04 -13.23
N TRP A 154 19.50 -6.86 -12.03
CA TRP A 154 20.41 -5.77 -11.63
C TRP A 154 21.51 -5.45 -12.65
N ASN A 155 22.12 -6.46 -13.26
CA ASN A 155 23.22 -6.26 -14.22
C ASN A 155 22.79 -5.51 -15.50
N ASN A 156 21.49 -5.26 -15.68
CA ASN A 156 20.92 -4.63 -16.88
C ASN A 156 20.27 -3.26 -16.63
N GLN A 157 20.31 -2.70 -15.40
CA GLN A 157 19.63 -1.43 -15.08
C GLN A 157 20.49 -0.48 -14.24
N ALA A 158 20.42 0.82 -14.56
CA ALA A 158 21.24 1.89 -13.97
C ALA A 158 20.51 2.72 -12.89
N ASP A 159 19.28 2.37 -12.52
CA ASP A 159 18.37 3.29 -11.80
C ASP A 159 18.44 3.19 -10.25
N TYR A 160 19.21 2.26 -9.70
CA TYR A 160 19.40 2.09 -8.26
C TYR A 160 20.82 1.60 -7.96
N GLN A 161 21.19 1.44 -6.68
CA GLN A 161 22.39 0.78 -6.19
C GLN A 161 22.00 -0.45 -5.36
N LYS A 162 22.81 -1.51 -5.36
CA LYS A 162 22.57 -2.71 -4.56
C LYS A 162 23.54 -2.81 -3.38
N ARG A 163 22.99 -2.97 -2.17
CA ARG A 163 23.73 -3.36 -0.95
C ARG A 163 23.28 -4.74 -0.50
N THR A 164 24.19 -5.53 0.08
CA THR A 164 23.87 -6.88 0.58
C THR A 164 24.33 -7.04 2.03
N PHE A 165 23.50 -7.71 2.83
CA PHE A 165 23.79 -7.98 4.25
C PHE A 165 23.44 -9.44 4.56
N GLY A 166 24.43 -10.34 4.42
CA GLY A 166 24.19 -11.77 4.50
C GLY A 166 23.32 -12.28 3.35
N LYS A 167 22.11 -12.74 3.64
CA LYS A 167 21.12 -13.18 2.62
C LYS A 167 20.09 -12.09 2.28
N SER A 168 20.19 -10.93 2.93
CA SER A 168 19.34 -9.76 2.68
C SER A 168 19.90 -8.90 1.56
N ILE A 169 19.00 -8.19 0.89
CA ILE A 169 19.29 -7.28 -0.21
C ILE A 169 18.63 -5.96 0.13
N ASP A 170 19.34 -4.87 -0.15
CA ASP A 170 18.83 -3.52 -0.06
C ASP A 170 19.04 -2.80 -1.39
N LEU A 171 17.95 -2.30 -1.97
CA LEU A 171 17.97 -1.53 -3.20
C LEU A 171 17.91 -0.03 -2.85
N VAL A 172 18.94 0.72 -3.23
CA VAL A 172 19.09 2.14 -2.91
C VAL A 172 18.76 2.98 -4.13
N PHE A 173 17.72 3.78 -4.07
CA PHE A 173 17.32 4.69 -5.14
C PHE A 173 17.72 6.11 -4.79
N ASP A 174 18.32 6.84 -5.74
CA ASP A 174 18.74 8.23 -5.53
C ASP A 174 17.77 9.20 -6.24
N TYR A 175 16.98 9.90 -5.43
CA TYR A 175 15.97 10.88 -5.83
C TYR A 175 16.31 12.29 -5.36
N ARG A 176 17.53 12.53 -4.88
CA ARG A 176 17.91 13.86 -4.33
C ARG A 176 17.85 15.00 -5.34
N ASP A 177 17.99 14.67 -6.63
CA ASP A 177 18.02 15.64 -7.74
C ASP A 177 16.70 15.69 -8.54
N ARG A 178 15.62 15.05 -8.07
CA ARG A 178 14.31 15.03 -8.75
C ARG A 178 13.31 16.02 -8.14
#